data_AF-A0A1F8JMS0-F1
#
_entry.id   AF-A0A1F8JMS0-F1
#
_cell.length_a   1.000
_cell.length_b   1.000
_cell.length_c   1.000
_cell.angle_alpha   90.00
_cell.angle_beta   90.00
_cell.angle_gamma   90.00
#
_symmetry.space_group_name_H-M   'P 1'
#
loop_
_entity.id
_entity.type
_entity.pdbx_description
1 polymer ?
#
loop_
_entity_poly.entity_id
_entity_poly.type
_entity_poly.pdbx_seq_one_letter_code
_entity_poly.pdbx_strand_id
1 'polypeptide(L)'
;MEREFYQKLLQWKGSNLRKPLVLRGARQVGKTYILTEFAKREYEDHVYINFDETPHFASFFNEDLDPDRIIKELNIYFKKKIHPGSTLIVLDEIQECPQALACLKYFCEKKNEYHLATAGSLLGVKLTKGFPVGKVNFLDLAPLNFFEFLTAIGEPELAVMLEEMDHPKPISEIFHNKLISLLKYYFIIGGMPEAVATYLKTENLEQVRVVQKEILDAYILDFAKHAPKDEVMKIMAIWDSVPSQLAKENKKFIFSAIRKSARAREFETSLQWLKSAGLIIKANHISTPKLPLDAYADK
;
A
#
# COMPACT_ATOMS: atom_id res chain seq x y z
N MET A 1 -9.00 -2.38 -13.28
CA MET A 1 -9.37 -1.00 -12.91
C MET A 1 -8.15 -0.13 -13.17
N GLU A 2 -8.35 1.00 -13.84
CA GLU A 2 -7.28 1.99 -14.06
C GLU A 2 -6.91 2.66 -12.73
N ARG A 3 -5.62 3.01 -12.57
CA ARG A 3 -5.09 3.58 -11.32
C ARG A 3 -4.22 4.78 -11.68
N GLU A 4 -4.45 5.92 -11.06
CA GLU A 4 -3.58 7.11 -11.18
C GLU A 4 -2.14 6.77 -10.78
N PHE A 5 -2.00 5.85 -9.82
CA PHE A 5 -0.72 5.33 -9.37
C PHE A 5 0.15 4.77 -10.50
N TYR A 6 -0.45 4.27 -11.58
CA TYR A 6 0.27 3.72 -12.73
C TYR A 6 1.26 4.73 -13.34
N GLN A 7 0.90 6.02 -13.36
CA GLN A 7 1.79 7.08 -13.85
C GLN A 7 3.07 7.22 -13.01
N LYS A 8 2.99 6.96 -11.69
CA LYS A 8 4.18 6.96 -10.82
C LYS A 8 5.14 5.81 -11.17
N LEU A 9 4.62 4.67 -11.60
CA LEU A 9 5.45 3.54 -12.05
C LEU A 9 6.14 3.84 -13.39
N LEU A 10 5.44 4.49 -14.32
CA LEU A 10 6.04 4.96 -15.58
C LEU A 10 7.16 5.97 -15.33
N GLN A 11 6.91 6.96 -14.47
CA GLN A 11 7.92 7.94 -14.05
C GLN A 11 9.13 7.27 -13.38
N TRP A 12 8.90 6.27 -12.53
CA TRP A 12 9.98 5.50 -11.90
C TRP A 12 10.83 4.75 -12.95
N LYS A 13 10.19 4.04 -13.90
CA LYS A 13 10.88 3.30 -14.96
C LYS A 13 11.75 4.20 -15.82
N GLY A 14 11.22 5.38 -16.21
CA GLY A 14 11.89 6.35 -17.07
C GLY A 14 12.95 7.22 -16.38
N SER A 15 13.11 7.12 -15.06
CA SER A 15 14.05 7.96 -14.32
C SER A 15 15.52 7.52 -14.50
N ASN A 16 16.39 8.46 -14.84
CA ASN A 16 17.86 8.23 -14.85
C ASN A 16 18.44 8.03 -13.44
N LEU A 17 17.72 8.44 -12.40
CA LEU A 17 18.09 8.26 -10.99
C LEU A 17 17.29 7.13 -10.32
N ARG A 18 16.72 6.23 -11.13
CA ARG A 18 15.96 5.07 -10.66
C ARG A 18 16.79 4.26 -9.66
N LYS A 19 16.12 3.76 -8.63
CA LYS A 19 16.61 2.73 -7.71
C LYS A 19 15.60 1.59 -7.69
N PRO A 20 15.95 0.41 -7.16
CA PRO A 20 14.96 -0.64 -6.90
C PRO A 20 13.76 -0.08 -6.16
N LEU A 21 12.56 -0.43 -6.64
CA LEU A 21 11.30 0.09 -6.11
C LEU A 21 10.82 -0.78 -4.95
N VAL A 22 10.37 -0.12 -3.89
CA VAL A 22 9.65 -0.74 -2.77
C VAL A 22 8.25 -0.16 -2.73
N LEU A 23 7.27 -0.96 -3.16
CA LEU A 23 5.86 -0.65 -3.15
C LEU A 23 5.23 -1.04 -1.80
N ARG A 24 4.80 -0.04 -1.05
CA ARG A 24 4.14 -0.20 0.25
C ARG A 24 2.65 0.06 0.13
N GLY A 25 1.90 -0.40 1.12
CA GLY A 25 0.46 -0.17 1.24
C GLY A 25 -0.21 -1.29 2.01
N ALA A 26 -1.41 -1.04 2.53
CA ALA A 26 -2.17 -2.05 3.28
C ALA A 26 -2.40 -3.33 2.46
N ARG A 27 -2.75 -4.45 3.11
CA ARG A 27 -3.13 -5.67 2.40
C ARG A 27 -4.37 -5.40 1.53
N GLN A 28 -4.48 -6.14 0.41
CA GLN A 28 -5.60 -6.06 -0.56
C GLN A 28 -5.78 -4.74 -1.32
N VAL A 29 -4.89 -3.74 -1.19
CA VAL A 29 -4.96 -2.50 -2.01
C VAL A 29 -4.54 -2.67 -3.49
N GLY A 30 -4.17 -3.89 -3.89
CA GLY A 30 -3.86 -4.24 -5.28
C GLY A 30 -2.37 -4.16 -5.68
N LYS A 31 -1.43 -4.31 -4.74
CA LYS A 31 0.03 -4.23 -5.00
C LYS A 31 0.51 -5.28 -6.00
N THR A 32 0.21 -6.55 -5.76
CA THR A 32 0.55 -7.67 -6.66
C THR A 32 -0.02 -7.46 -8.06
N TYR A 33 -1.29 -7.08 -8.13
CA TYR A 33 -1.98 -6.83 -9.39
C TYR A 33 -1.31 -5.70 -10.19
N ILE A 34 -1.08 -4.53 -9.57
CA ILE A 34 -0.54 -3.38 -10.29
C ILE A 34 0.91 -3.61 -10.76
N LEU A 35 1.75 -4.29 -9.97
CA LEU A 35 3.11 -4.62 -10.40
C LEU A 35 3.12 -5.67 -11.51
N THR A 36 2.25 -6.67 -11.43
CA THR A 36 2.14 -7.71 -12.47
C THR A 36 1.63 -7.12 -13.79
N GLU A 37 0.62 -6.25 -13.72
CA GLU A 37 0.08 -5.58 -14.90
C GLU A 37 1.08 -4.61 -15.51
N PHE A 38 1.80 -3.86 -14.67
CA PHE A 38 2.90 -3.01 -15.10
C PHE A 38 4.01 -3.82 -15.78
N ALA A 39 4.42 -4.95 -15.19
CA ALA A 39 5.41 -5.85 -15.77
C ALA A 39 5.02 -6.30 -17.19
N LYS A 40 3.75 -6.71 -17.37
CA LYS A 40 3.24 -7.21 -18.66
C LYS A 40 3.13 -6.14 -19.73
N ARG A 41 2.74 -4.91 -19.37
CA ARG A 41 2.53 -3.82 -20.32
C ARG A 41 3.81 -3.11 -20.71
N GLU A 42 4.75 -3.00 -19.77
CA GLU A 42 5.88 -2.08 -19.88
C GLU A 42 7.21 -2.78 -20.13
N TYR A 43 7.27 -4.10 -20.03
CA TYR A 43 8.52 -4.85 -20.22
C TYR A 43 8.31 -5.96 -21.25
N GLU A 44 9.38 -6.30 -21.96
CA GLU A 44 9.37 -7.41 -22.93
C GLU A 44 9.16 -8.75 -22.22
N ASP A 45 9.72 -8.88 -21.02
CA ASP A 45 9.52 -10.04 -20.16
C ASP A 45 9.56 -9.64 -18.68
N HIS A 46 9.16 -10.56 -17.81
CA HIS A 46 9.29 -10.40 -16.37
C HIS A 46 9.53 -11.73 -15.65
N VAL A 47 10.19 -11.61 -14.49
CA VAL A 47 10.34 -12.68 -13.51
C VAL A 47 9.52 -12.28 -12.29
N TYR A 48 8.61 -13.16 -11.87
CA TYR A 48 7.77 -12.94 -10.70
C TYR A 48 8.10 -13.98 -9.63
N ILE A 49 8.38 -13.50 -8.42
CA ILE A 49 8.77 -14.31 -7.27
C ILE A 49 7.88 -13.89 -6.11
N ASN A 50 7.11 -14.83 -5.55
CA ASN A 50 6.35 -14.64 -4.32
C ASN A 50 6.99 -15.49 -3.21
N PHE A 51 7.50 -14.84 -2.16
CA PHE A 51 8.20 -15.52 -1.07
C PHE A 51 7.28 -16.22 -0.06
N ASP A 52 6.00 -15.86 0.02
CA ASP A 52 5.02 -16.56 0.87
C ASP A 52 4.50 -17.82 0.16
N GLU A 53 4.20 -17.74 -1.15
CA GLU A 53 3.77 -18.89 -1.95
C GLU A 53 4.90 -19.89 -2.20
N THR A 54 6.12 -19.40 -2.45
CA THR A 54 7.27 -20.24 -2.80
C THR A 54 8.48 -19.95 -1.92
N PRO A 55 8.47 -20.38 -0.64
CA PRO A 55 9.51 -20.04 0.34
C PRO A 55 10.91 -20.46 -0.07
N HIS A 56 11.04 -21.51 -0.88
CA HIS A 56 12.34 -21.99 -1.34
C HIS A 56 13.07 -20.96 -2.23
N PHE A 57 12.37 -19.98 -2.82
CA PHE A 57 13.03 -18.91 -3.58
C PHE A 57 13.92 -18.01 -2.73
N ALA A 58 13.76 -18.03 -1.40
CA ALA A 58 14.70 -17.37 -0.50
C ALA A 58 16.13 -17.92 -0.65
N SER A 59 16.31 -19.17 -1.10
CA SER A 59 17.64 -19.78 -1.25
C SER A 59 18.52 -19.03 -2.25
N PHE A 60 17.94 -18.40 -3.28
CA PHE A 60 18.66 -17.57 -4.24
C PHE A 60 19.40 -16.40 -3.57
N PHE A 61 18.99 -15.99 -2.37
CA PHE A 61 19.54 -14.84 -1.65
C PHE A 61 20.32 -15.21 -0.38
N ASN A 62 20.48 -16.49 -0.07
CA ASN A 62 21.05 -16.95 1.21
C ASN A 62 22.58 -17.12 1.22
N GLU A 63 23.20 -17.45 0.09
CA GLU A 63 24.66 -17.69 0.02
C GLU A 63 25.44 -16.38 0.12
N ASP A 64 25.16 -15.47 -0.81
CA ASP A 64 25.64 -14.10 -0.80
C ASP A 64 24.59 -13.16 -1.43
N LEU A 65 24.87 -11.87 -1.39
CA LEU A 65 24.02 -10.83 -1.97
C LEU A 65 24.58 -10.29 -3.29
N ASP A 66 25.35 -11.12 -4.02
CA ASP A 66 25.96 -10.71 -5.30
C ASP A 66 24.94 -10.74 -6.46
N PRO A 67 24.61 -9.58 -7.06
CA PRO A 67 23.60 -9.52 -8.11
C PRO A 67 23.90 -10.41 -9.32
N ASP A 68 25.17 -10.56 -9.72
CA ASP A 68 25.56 -11.36 -10.89
C ASP A 68 25.24 -12.84 -10.70
N ARG A 69 25.56 -13.41 -9.54
CA ARG A 69 25.20 -14.79 -9.17
C ARG A 69 23.68 -14.96 -9.15
N ILE A 70 22.97 -14.05 -8.48
CA ILE A 70 21.51 -14.09 -8.35
C ILE A 70 20.85 -14.07 -9.73
N ILE A 71 21.21 -13.14 -10.61
CA ILE A 71 20.67 -13.06 -11.97
C ILE A 71 20.94 -14.36 -12.74
N LYS A 72 22.13 -14.95 -12.61
CA LYS A 72 22.49 -16.20 -13.27
C LYS A 72 21.60 -17.37 -12.79
N GLU A 73 21.39 -17.49 -11.49
CA GLU A 73 20.53 -18.54 -10.93
C GLU A 73 19.07 -18.36 -11.34
N LEU A 74 18.56 -17.13 -11.30
CA LEU A 74 17.21 -16.81 -11.77
C LEU A 74 17.06 -17.15 -13.25
N ASN A 75 18.05 -16.83 -14.10
CA ASN A 75 18.03 -17.18 -15.51
C ASN A 75 17.91 -18.69 -15.73
N ILE A 76 18.72 -19.47 -15.01
CA ILE A 76 18.73 -20.93 -15.11
C ILE A 76 17.39 -21.51 -14.64
N TYR A 77 16.91 -21.07 -13.48
CA TYR A 77 15.70 -21.63 -12.87
C TYR A 77 14.45 -21.30 -13.69
N PHE A 78 14.26 -20.02 -14.03
CA PHE A 78 13.08 -19.58 -14.80
C PHE A 78 13.20 -19.91 -16.28
N LYS A 79 14.36 -20.41 -16.74
CA LYS A 79 14.67 -20.65 -18.16
C LYS A 79 14.39 -19.43 -19.03
N LYS A 80 14.69 -18.26 -18.48
CA LYS A 80 14.48 -16.94 -19.09
C LYS A 80 15.80 -16.19 -19.09
N LYS A 81 16.00 -15.31 -20.07
CA LYS A 81 17.14 -14.40 -20.07
C LYS A 81 16.67 -13.06 -19.51
N ILE A 82 17.13 -12.73 -18.31
CA ILE A 82 16.88 -11.42 -17.69
C ILE A 82 17.80 -10.40 -18.35
N HIS A 83 17.19 -9.53 -19.13
CA HIS A 83 17.86 -8.46 -19.85
C HIS A 83 17.78 -7.15 -19.07
N PRO A 84 18.91 -6.42 -18.89
CA PRO A 84 18.89 -5.07 -18.35
C PRO A 84 17.91 -4.18 -19.12
N GLY A 85 17.14 -3.36 -18.41
CA GLY A 85 16.19 -2.43 -19.03
C GLY A 85 14.89 -3.03 -19.58
N SER A 86 14.92 -4.27 -20.10
CA SER A 86 13.77 -4.88 -20.78
C SER A 86 13.09 -6.01 -20.02
N THR A 87 13.71 -6.53 -18.94
CA THR A 87 13.07 -7.48 -18.02
C THR A 87 12.84 -6.87 -16.64
N LEU A 88 11.60 -6.93 -16.14
CA LEU A 88 11.29 -6.54 -14.76
C LEU A 88 11.37 -7.76 -13.83
N ILE A 89 12.09 -7.63 -12.72
CA ILE A 89 12.07 -8.61 -11.63
C ILE A 89 11.10 -8.09 -10.57
N VAL A 90 10.03 -8.83 -10.33
CA VAL A 90 9.03 -8.55 -9.29
C VAL A 90 9.26 -9.48 -8.10
N LEU A 91 9.53 -8.89 -6.94
CA LEU A 91 9.72 -9.58 -5.67
C LEU A 91 8.56 -9.28 -4.73
N ASP A 92 7.56 -10.15 -4.71
CA ASP A 92 6.36 -9.99 -3.89
C ASP A 92 6.49 -10.65 -2.52
N GLU A 93 5.73 -10.13 -1.55
CA GLU A 93 5.80 -10.48 -0.14
C GLU A 93 7.25 -10.47 0.41
N ILE A 94 8.04 -9.47 -0.01
CA ILE A 94 9.48 -9.40 0.26
C ILE A 94 9.82 -9.35 1.77
N GLN A 95 8.87 -8.99 2.63
CA GLN A 95 9.06 -9.04 4.08
C GLN A 95 9.20 -10.47 4.65
N GLU A 96 8.92 -11.50 3.84
CA GLU A 96 9.21 -12.90 4.18
C GLU A 96 10.63 -13.32 3.77
N CYS A 97 11.36 -12.50 2.99
CA CYS A 97 12.77 -12.71 2.65
C CYS A 97 13.63 -11.47 2.96
N PRO A 98 14.10 -11.29 4.22
CA PRO A 98 14.95 -10.17 4.61
C PRO A 98 16.24 -10.05 3.80
N GLN A 99 16.80 -11.17 3.34
CA GLN A 99 18.00 -11.17 2.50
C GLN A 99 17.74 -10.58 1.10
N ALA A 100 16.60 -10.91 0.48
CA ALA A 100 16.21 -10.27 -0.78
C ALA A 100 16.02 -8.76 -0.62
N LEU A 101 15.47 -8.32 0.52
CA LEU A 101 15.34 -6.90 0.84
C LEU A 101 16.69 -6.20 1.00
N ALA A 102 17.64 -6.84 1.70
CA ALA A 102 19.01 -6.33 1.84
C ALA A 102 19.75 -6.29 0.49
N CYS A 103 19.49 -7.28 -0.37
CA CYS A 103 20.08 -7.41 -1.70
C CYS A 103 19.82 -6.19 -2.61
N LEU A 104 18.67 -5.51 -2.44
CA LEU A 104 18.32 -4.33 -3.23
C LEU A 104 19.41 -3.24 -3.19
N LYS A 105 20.14 -3.12 -2.07
CA LYS A 105 21.30 -2.22 -1.97
C LYS A 105 22.35 -2.54 -3.04
N TYR A 106 22.71 -3.80 -3.19
CA TYR A 106 23.76 -4.24 -4.10
C TYR A 106 23.32 -4.14 -5.55
N PHE A 107 22.05 -4.42 -5.85
CA PHE A 107 21.47 -4.11 -7.16
C PHE A 107 21.56 -2.63 -7.48
N CYS A 108 21.18 -1.75 -6.55
CA CYS A 108 21.30 -0.30 -6.74
C CYS A 108 22.74 0.16 -6.96
N GLU A 109 23.72 -0.44 -6.27
CA GLU A 109 25.12 0.01 -6.31
C GLU A 109 25.91 -0.55 -7.49
N LYS A 110 25.64 -1.81 -7.87
CA LYS A 110 26.47 -2.54 -8.82
C LYS A 110 25.77 -2.81 -10.16
N LYS A 111 24.43 -2.91 -10.16
CA LYS A 111 23.63 -3.46 -11.27
C LYS A 111 22.29 -2.74 -11.45
N ASN A 112 22.31 -1.41 -11.37
CA ASN A 112 21.08 -0.61 -11.38
C ASN A 112 20.36 -0.65 -12.74
N GLU A 113 21.04 -1.10 -13.80
CA GLU A 113 20.49 -1.38 -15.11
C GLU A 113 19.43 -2.51 -15.09
N TYR A 114 19.43 -3.36 -14.07
CA TYR A 114 18.36 -4.34 -13.83
C TYR A 114 17.22 -3.69 -13.05
N HIS A 115 16.01 -3.85 -13.57
CA HIS A 115 14.83 -3.23 -12.96
C HIS A 115 14.23 -4.19 -11.94
N LEU A 116 14.18 -3.74 -10.68
CA LEU A 116 13.60 -4.49 -9.58
C LEU A 116 12.45 -3.70 -8.98
N ALA A 117 11.29 -4.34 -8.86
CA ALA A 117 10.15 -3.81 -8.12
C ALA A 117 9.72 -4.82 -7.06
N THR A 118 9.50 -4.35 -5.84
CA THR A 118 9.15 -5.19 -4.71
C THR A 118 7.82 -4.73 -4.11
N ALA A 119 7.06 -5.66 -3.54
CA ALA A 119 5.83 -5.36 -2.83
C ALA A 119 5.82 -6.05 -1.46
N GLY A 120 5.21 -5.38 -0.48
CA GLY A 120 5.01 -5.94 0.85
C GLY A 120 4.09 -5.08 1.72
N SER A 121 3.17 -5.72 2.44
CA SER A 121 2.12 -5.01 3.20
C SER A 121 2.60 -4.45 4.54
N LEU A 122 3.61 -5.07 5.15
CA LEU A 122 4.09 -4.77 6.51
C LEU A 122 5.53 -4.26 6.53
N LEU A 123 5.99 -3.74 5.40
CA LEU A 123 7.38 -3.31 5.26
C LEU A 123 7.74 -2.26 6.31
N GLY A 124 6.87 -1.29 6.60
CA GLY A 124 7.10 -0.24 7.60
C GLY A 124 7.23 -0.72 9.06
N VAL A 125 6.83 -1.95 9.34
CA VAL A 125 6.89 -2.57 10.68
C VAL A 125 8.12 -3.47 10.80
N LYS A 126 8.41 -4.25 9.75
CA LYS A 126 9.53 -5.21 9.69
C LYS A 126 10.86 -4.57 9.26
N LEU A 127 10.98 -3.23 9.17
CA LEU A 127 12.24 -2.52 8.88
C LEU A 127 13.25 -2.67 10.03
N THR A 128 13.80 -3.86 10.25
CA THR A 128 14.92 -4.06 11.18
C THR A 128 16.08 -4.76 10.50
N LYS A 129 17.29 -4.23 10.78
CA LYS A 129 18.65 -4.60 10.31
C LYS A 129 18.80 -4.97 8.83
N GLY A 130 19.59 -4.17 8.11
CA GLY A 130 19.96 -4.45 6.72
C GLY A 130 19.05 -3.81 5.67
N PHE A 131 18.06 -3.02 6.10
CA PHE A 131 17.24 -2.27 5.15
C PHE A 131 18.11 -1.32 4.30
N PRO A 132 17.94 -1.30 2.97
CA PRO A 132 18.77 -0.53 2.03
C PRO A 132 18.45 0.98 2.03
N VAL A 133 18.68 1.65 3.18
CA VAL A 133 18.38 3.08 3.34
C VAL A 133 19.14 3.91 2.30
N GLY A 134 18.40 4.78 1.59
CA GLY A 134 18.95 5.63 0.53
C GLY A 134 19.24 4.89 -0.79
N LYS A 135 19.00 3.58 -0.87
CA LYS A 135 19.30 2.72 -2.03
C LYS A 135 18.05 2.13 -2.69
N VAL A 136 16.88 2.61 -2.30
CA VAL A 136 15.59 2.24 -2.89
C VAL A 136 14.72 3.48 -3.11
N ASN A 137 13.76 3.38 -4.03
CA ASN A 137 12.65 4.32 -4.12
C ASN A 137 11.44 3.73 -3.40
N PHE A 138 10.70 4.56 -2.67
CA PHE A 138 9.44 4.15 -2.05
C PHE A 138 8.28 4.76 -2.81
N LEU A 139 7.26 3.94 -3.06
CA LEU A 139 5.94 4.41 -3.46
C LEU A 139 4.88 3.77 -2.55
N ASP A 140 3.88 4.56 -2.19
CA ASP A 140 2.78 4.12 -1.34
C ASP A 140 1.50 3.98 -2.17
N LEU A 141 0.95 2.77 -2.20
CA LEU A 141 -0.32 2.46 -2.84
C LEU A 141 -1.44 2.51 -1.81
N ALA A 142 -2.36 3.45 -2.01
CA ALA A 142 -3.60 3.55 -1.26
C ALA A 142 -4.70 2.68 -1.91
N PRO A 143 -5.85 2.47 -1.24
CA PRO A 143 -7.09 2.06 -1.92
C PRO A 143 -7.47 3.06 -3.03
N LEU A 144 -8.43 2.68 -3.88
CA LEU A 144 -8.96 3.57 -4.92
C LEU A 144 -9.46 4.86 -4.27
N ASN A 145 -9.08 6.01 -4.82
CA ASN A 145 -9.67 7.28 -4.43
C ASN A 145 -11.07 7.45 -5.07
N PHE A 146 -11.74 8.57 -4.81
CA PHE A 146 -13.07 8.83 -5.38
C PHE A 146 -13.06 8.97 -6.92
N PHE A 147 -12.02 9.56 -7.50
CA PHE A 147 -11.87 9.72 -8.96
C PHE A 147 -11.64 8.36 -9.63
N GLU A 148 -10.74 7.55 -9.09
CA GLU A 148 -10.52 6.16 -9.52
C GLU A 148 -11.81 5.33 -9.38
N PHE A 149 -12.61 5.58 -8.34
CA PHE A 149 -13.93 4.95 -8.18
C PHE A 149 -14.90 5.37 -9.28
N LEU A 150 -15.03 6.67 -9.59
CA LEU A 150 -15.87 7.17 -10.69
C LEU A 150 -15.51 6.50 -12.02
N THR A 151 -14.21 6.45 -12.35
CA THR A 151 -13.72 5.75 -13.54
C THR A 151 -14.06 4.26 -13.50
N ALA A 152 -13.91 3.60 -12.35
CA ALA A 152 -14.20 2.17 -12.20
C ALA A 152 -15.69 1.84 -12.40
N ILE A 153 -16.61 2.73 -12.02
CA ILE A 153 -18.06 2.55 -12.20
C ILE A 153 -18.59 3.03 -13.56
N GLY A 154 -17.70 3.40 -14.49
CA GLY A 154 -18.10 3.82 -15.84
C GLY A 154 -18.49 5.29 -15.95
N GLU A 155 -17.99 6.15 -15.06
CA GLU A 155 -18.21 7.60 -15.07
C GLU A 155 -16.88 8.41 -15.19
N PRO A 156 -15.97 8.07 -16.13
CA PRO A 156 -14.67 8.74 -16.25
C PRO A 156 -14.80 10.22 -16.60
N GLU A 157 -15.82 10.63 -17.35
CA GLU A 157 -16.02 12.03 -17.73
C GLU A 157 -16.33 12.92 -16.50
N LEU A 158 -16.97 12.36 -15.47
CA LEU A 158 -17.20 13.07 -14.21
C LEU A 158 -15.90 13.26 -13.43
N ALA A 159 -14.99 12.27 -13.48
CA ALA A 159 -13.67 12.40 -12.87
C ALA A 159 -12.85 13.50 -13.57
N VAL A 160 -12.78 13.48 -14.91
CA VAL A 160 -12.08 14.49 -15.70
C VAL A 160 -12.65 15.88 -15.45
N MET A 161 -13.98 16.03 -15.45
CA MET A 161 -14.63 17.32 -15.16
C MET A 161 -14.19 17.90 -13.81
N LEU A 162 -14.01 17.05 -12.79
CA LEU A 162 -13.55 17.46 -11.46
C LEU A 162 -12.04 17.77 -11.42
N GLU A 163 -11.22 17.03 -12.15
CA GLU A 163 -9.77 17.25 -12.24
C GLU A 163 -9.42 18.57 -12.93
N GLU A 164 -10.20 18.99 -13.93
CA GLU A 164 -10.03 20.27 -14.63
C GLU A 164 -10.46 21.50 -13.79
N MET A 165 -10.91 21.31 -12.55
CA MET A 165 -11.27 22.42 -11.66
C MET A 165 -10.08 22.91 -10.84
N ASP A 166 -9.52 24.06 -11.23
CA ASP A 166 -8.44 24.72 -10.48
C ASP A 166 -8.87 25.21 -9.08
N HIS A 167 -10.16 25.47 -8.87
CA HIS A 167 -10.73 25.94 -7.61
C HIS A 167 -12.19 25.51 -7.48
N PRO A 168 -12.73 25.41 -6.25
CA PRO A 168 -14.13 25.08 -6.03
C PRO A 168 -15.03 26.10 -6.73
N LYS A 169 -15.75 25.66 -7.75
CA LYS A 169 -16.72 26.46 -8.50
C LYS A 169 -18.06 25.71 -8.58
N PRO A 170 -19.20 26.43 -8.58
CA PRO A 170 -20.49 25.78 -8.81
C PRO A 170 -20.51 25.05 -10.15
N ILE A 171 -21.01 23.82 -10.14
CA ILE A 171 -21.38 23.06 -11.34
C ILE A 171 -22.90 23.01 -11.45
N SER A 172 -23.40 22.61 -12.63
CA SER A 172 -24.84 22.44 -12.80
C SER A 172 -25.42 21.52 -11.72
N GLU A 173 -26.62 21.83 -11.25
CA GLU A 173 -27.28 21.10 -10.16
C GLU A 173 -27.45 19.60 -10.48
N ILE A 174 -27.66 19.27 -11.75
CA ILE A 174 -27.75 17.89 -12.25
C ILE A 174 -26.47 17.12 -11.93
N PHE A 175 -25.31 17.66 -12.29
CA PHE A 175 -24.02 17.02 -12.01
C PHE A 175 -23.68 17.03 -10.52
N HIS A 176 -24.01 18.11 -9.81
CA HIS A 176 -23.82 18.19 -8.37
C HIS A 176 -24.56 17.06 -7.64
N ASN A 177 -25.86 16.91 -7.91
CA ASN A 177 -26.70 15.89 -7.29
C ASN A 177 -26.25 14.47 -7.65
N LYS A 178 -25.83 14.25 -8.91
CA LYS A 178 -25.24 12.96 -9.33
C LYS A 178 -23.96 12.65 -8.56
N LEU A 179 -23.01 13.59 -8.49
CA LEU A 179 -21.74 13.43 -7.78
C LEU A 179 -21.94 13.21 -6.28
N ILE A 180 -22.86 13.93 -5.65
CA ILE A 180 -23.21 13.71 -4.23
C ILE A 180 -23.75 12.29 -4.02
N SER A 181 -24.56 11.78 -4.95
CA SER A 181 -25.10 10.42 -4.87
C SER A 181 -23.98 9.39 -5.00
N LEU A 182 -23.10 9.55 -5.99
CA LEU A 182 -21.93 8.67 -6.20
C LEU A 182 -20.95 8.72 -5.03
N LEU A 183 -20.76 9.90 -4.41
CA LEU A 183 -19.93 10.06 -3.22
C LEU A 183 -20.49 9.29 -2.03
N LYS A 184 -21.82 9.27 -1.85
CA LYS A 184 -22.47 8.44 -0.82
C LYS A 184 -22.24 6.95 -1.06
N TYR A 185 -22.33 6.49 -2.31
CA TYR A 185 -21.96 5.11 -2.67
C TYR A 185 -20.50 4.83 -2.33
N TYR A 186 -19.58 5.73 -2.68
CA TYR A 186 -18.17 5.58 -2.35
C TYR A 186 -17.91 5.54 -0.84
N PHE A 187 -18.63 6.31 -0.02
CA PHE A 187 -18.53 6.20 1.44
C PHE A 187 -18.96 4.85 2.00
N ILE A 188 -19.91 4.18 1.34
CA ILE A 188 -20.39 2.85 1.75
C ILE A 188 -19.48 1.75 1.22
N ILE A 189 -19.13 1.79 -0.07
CA ILE A 189 -18.34 0.77 -0.75
C ILE A 189 -16.86 0.87 -0.37
N GLY A 190 -16.35 2.10 -0.27
CA GLY A 190 -14.96 2.42 -0.07
C GLY A 190 -14.11 2.26 -1.33
N GLY A 191 -12.79 2.37 -1.15
CA GLY A 191 -11.81 2.25 -2.23
C GLY A 191 -11.14 0.89 -2.34
N MET A 192 -11.50 -0.10 -1.51
CA MET A 192 -10.83 -1.40 -1.57
C MET A 192 -11.15 -2.10 -2.91
N PRO A 193 -10.15 -2.52 -3.71
CA PRO A 193 -10.38 -3.08 -5.04
C PRO A 193 -11.41 -4.22 -5.06
N GLU A 194 -11.37 -5.11 -4.08
CA GLU A 194 -12.30 -6.25 -4.00
C GLU A 194 -13.74 -5.81 -3.70
N ALA A 195 -13.92 -4.80 -2.84
CA ALA A 195 -15.22 -4.21 -2.54
C ALA A 195 -15.82 -3.51 -3.77
N VAL A 196 -15.01 -2.73 -4.49
CA VAL A 196 -15.42 -2.07 -5.74
C VAL A 196 -15.76 -3.12 -6.81
N ALA A 197 -14.92 -4.14 -7.00
CA ALA A 197 -15.17 -5.21 -7.97
C ALA A 197 -16.46 -5.98 -7.67
N THR A 198 -16.74 -6.25 -6.39
CA THR A 198 -17.96 -6.92 -5.95
C THR A 198 -19.18 -6.06 -6.25
N TYR A 199 -19.13 -4.75 -6.01
CA TYR A 199 -20.21 -3.85 -6.38
C TYR A 199 -20.44 -3.84 -7.89
N LEU A 200 -19.39 -3.71 -8.70
CA LEU A 200 -19.50 -3.71 -10.17
C LEU A 200 -20.12 -4.99 -10.73
N LYS A 201 -19.88 -6.13 -10.07
CA LYS A 201 -20.38 -7.42 -10.50
C LYS A 201 -21.83 -7.70 -10.07
N THR A 202 -22.24 -7.16 -8.93
CA THR A 202 -23.47 -7.62 -8.24
C THR A 202 -24.47 -6.51 -7.96
N GLU A 203 -24.03 -5.25 -7.99
CA GLU A 203 -24.79 -4.06 -7.58
C GLU A 203 -25.41 -4.20 -6.18
N ASN A 204 -24.86 -5.08 -5.34
CA ASN A 204 -25.45 -5.47 -4.06
C ASN A 204 -24.57 -5.02 -2.89
N LEU A 205 -25.05 -4.04 -2.13
CA LEU A 205 -24.32 -3.47 -0.99
C LEU A 205 -24.16 -4.46 0.18
N GLU A 206 -25.04 -5.43 0.35
CA GLU A 206 -24.89 -6.47 1.38
C GLU A 206 -23.72 -7.40 1.04
N GLN A 207 -23.53 -7.75 -0.23
CA GLN A 207 -22.38 -8.54 -0.67
C GLN A 207 -21.08 -7.75 -0.52
N VAL A 208 -21.09 -6.45 -0.84
CA VAL A 208 -19.96 -5.56 -0.55
C VAL A 208 -19.64 -5.56 0.95
N ARG A 209 -20.67 -5.53 1.81
CA ARG A 209 -20.50 -5.55 3.25
C ARG A 209 -19.89 -6.85 3.77
N VAL A 210 -20.21 -7.99 3.15
CA VAL A 210 -19.55 -9.28 3.45
C VAL A 210 -18.05 -9.19 3.15
N VAL A 211 -17.68 -8.76 1.95
CA VAL A 211 -16.27 -8.58 1.56
C VAL A 211 -15.53 -7.64 2.50
N GLN A 212 -16.14 -6.51 2.86
CA GLN A 212 -15.52 -5.58 3.82
C GLN A 212 -15.23 -6.25 5.17
N LYS A 213 -16.13 -7.09 5.67
CA LYS A 213 -15.91 -7.83 6.93
C LYS A 213 -14.78 -8.85 6.77
N GLU A 214 -14.74 -9.59 5.67
CA GLU A 214 -13.66 -10.54 5.38
C GLU A 214 -12.28 -9.86 5.34
N ILE A 215 -12.19 -8.66 4.74
CA ILE A 215 -10.98 -7.83 4.75
C ILE A 215 -10.58 -7.44 6.18
N LEU A 216 -11.54 -7.00 7.00
CA LEU A 216 -11.30 -6.63 8.39
C LEU A 216 -10.82 -7.83 9.23
N ASP A 217 -11.44 -9.00 9.05
CA ASP A 217 -11.07 -10.23 9.72
C ASP A 217 -9.66 -10.70 9.31
N ALA A 218 -9.32 -10.57 8.02
CA ALA A 218 -7.98 -10.85 7.51
C ALA A 218 -6.91 -9.95 8.15
N TYR A 219 -7.20 -8.66 8.37
CA TYR A 219 -6.29 -7.78 9.11
C TYR A 219 -6.07 -8.25 10.55
N ILE A 220 -7.13 -8.69 11.23
CA ILE A 220 -7.01 -9.20 12.61
C ILE A 220 -6.10 -10.44 12.67
N LEU A 221 -6.26 -11.35 11.71
CA LEU A 221 -5.39 -12.53 11.60
C LEU A 221 -3.91 -12.14 11.34
N ASP A 222 -3.69 -11.11 10.54
CA ASP A 222 -2.34 -10.58 10.27
C ASP A 222 -1.68 -9.98 11.51
N PHE A 223 -2.45 -9.37 12.42
CA PHE A 223 -1.91 -8.87 13.68
C PHE A 223 -1.31 -10.02 14.49
N ALA A 224 -2.02 -11.14 14.57
CA ALA A 224 -1.53 -12.33 15.28
C ALA A 224 -0.30 -12.96 14.61
N LYS A 225 -0.22 -12.94 13.27
CA LYS A 225 0.91 -13.51 12.51
C LYS A 225 2.17 -12.64 12.58
N HIS A 226 2.03 -11.31 12.56
CA HIS A 226 3.15 -10.42 12.27
C HIS A 226 3.48 -9.37 13.33
N ALA A 227 2.59 -9.08 14.27
CA ALA A 227 2.89 -8.13 15.33
C ALA A 227 3.74 -8.77 16.44
N PRO A 228 4.52 -7.96 17.20
CA PRO A 228 5.17 -8.43 18.42
C PRO A 228 4.14 -9.03 19.37
N LYS A 229 4.43 -10.21 19.94
CA LYS A 229 3.47 -10.99 20.76
C LYS A 229 2.89 -10.19 21.93
N ASP A 230 3.68 -9.29 22.51
CA ASP A 230 3.33 -8.41 23.63
C ASP A 230 2.49 -7.19 23.20
N GLU A 231 2.44 -6.88 21.91
CA GLU A 231 1.68 -5.75 21.36
C GLU A 231 0.35 -6.17 20.70
N VAL A 232 0.18 -7.45 20.32
CA VAL A 232 -1.04 -7.96 19.64
C VAL A 232 -2.33 -7.52 20.33
N MET A 233 -2.45 -7.75 21.64
CA MET A 233 -3.66 -7.42 22.41
C MET A 233 -3.96 -5.91 22.41
N LYS A 234 -2.91 -5.08 22.43
CA LYS A 234 -3.06 -3.62 22.43
C LYS A 234 -3.42 -3.11 21.04
N ILE A 235 -2.84 -3.69 19.99
CA ILE A 235 -3.19 -3.41 18.58
C ILE A 235 -4.67 -3.71 18.35
N MET A 236 -5.14 -4.89 18.76
CA MET A 236 -6.55 -5.27 18.66
C MET A 236 -7.45 -4.31 19.44
N ALA A 237 -7.09 -3.97 20.69
CA ALA A 237 -7.87 -3.04 21.50
C ALA A 237 -7.97 -1.63 20.88
N ILE A 238 -6.89 -1.13 20.24
CA ILE A 238 -6.94 0.11 19.45
C ILE A 238 -7.91 -0.08 18.28
N TRP A 239 -7.69 -1.12 17.47
CA TRP A 239 -8.43 -1.40 16.24
C TRP A 239 -9.95 -1.46 16.48
N ASP A 240 -10.37 -2.25 17.47
CA ASP A 240 -11.78 -2.42 17.84
C ASP A 240 -12.42 -1.11 18.33
N SER A 241 -11.61 -0.22 18.93
CA SER A 241 -12.10 1.07 19.39
C SER A 241 -12.30 2.08 18.26
N VAL A 242 -11.60 1.95 17.12
CA VAL A 242 -11.57 2.97 16.04
C VAL A 242 -12.98 3.35 15.56
N PRO A 243 -13.88 2.42 15.20
CA PRO A 243 -15.21 2.79 14.71
C PRO A 243 -16.01 3.62 15.72
N SER A 244 -16.00 3.20 16.99
CA SER A 244 -16.71 3.89 18.07
C SER A 244 -16.14 5.29 18.34
N GLN A 245 -14.84 5.48 18.12
CA GLN A 245 -14.19 6.77 18.30
C GLN A 245 -14.46 7.70 17.12
N LEU A 246 -14.48 7.19 15.89
CA LEU A 246 -14.85 7.97 14.70
C LEU A 246 -16.32 8.41 14.70
N ALA A 247 -17.20 7.64 15.34
CA ALA A 247 -18.61 7.97 15.49
C ALA A 247 -18.87 9.15 16.44
N LYS A 248 -17.92 9.51 17.31
CA LYS A 248 -18.06 10.65 18.24
C LYS A 248 -18.02 11.98 17.49
N GLU A 249 -18.69 13.00 18.02
CA GLU A 249 -18.57 14.36 17.50
C GLU A 249 -17.13 14.87 17.64
N ASN A 250 -16.53 14.67 18.82
CA ASN A 250 -15.12 14.96 19.04
C ASN A 250 -14.25 13.90 18.35
N LYS A 251 -13.50 14.32 17.33
CA LYS A 251 -12.60 13.45 16.55
C LYS A 251 -11.23 13.21 17.21
N LYS A 252 -10.99 13.76 18.41
CA LYS A 252 -9.79 13.45 19.19
C LYS A 252 -9.81 11.99 19.63
N PHE A 253 -8.72 11.27 19.39
CA PHE A 253 -8.55 9.90 19.86
C PHE A 253 -8.33 9.88 21.38
N ILE A 254 -9.10 9.07 22.10
CA ILE A 254 -9.15 9.04 23.57
C ILE A 254 -8.76 7.65 24.07
N PHE A 255 -7.56 7.52 24.65
CA PHE A 255 -7.05 6.24 25.18
C PHE A 255 -7.93 5.66 26.30
N SER A 256 -8.51 6.50 27.16
CA SER A 256 -9.41 6.02 28.23
C SER A 256 -10.69 5.37 27.72
N ALA A 257 -11.05 5.56 26.43
CA ALA A 257 -12.16 4.87 25.79
C ALA A 257 -11.82 3.41 25.43
N ILE A 258 -10.54 3.07 25.28
CA ILE A 258 -10.07 1.69 25.09
C ILE A 258 -10.15 0.93 26.42
N ARG A 259 -9.61 1.54 27.48
CA ARG A 259 -9.65 1.02 28.86
C ARG A 259 -9.54 2.18 29.83
N LYS A 260 -10.33 2.21 30.91
CA LYS A 260 -10.41 3.36 31.85
C LYS A 260 -9.06 3.87 32.37
N SER A 261 -8.07 2.99 32.54
CA SER A 261 -6.72 3.31 33.02
C SER A 261 -5.65 3.42 31.93
N ALA A 262 -6.03 3.28 30.65
CA ALA A 262 -5.10 3.31 29.52
C ALA A 262 -4.46 4.70 29.38
N ARG A 263 -3.14 4.71 29.18
CA ARG A 263 -2.37 5.93 28.91
C ARG A 263 -1.77 5.88 27.53
N ALA A 264 -1.57 7.05 26.90
CA ALA A 264 -1.00 7.16 25.56
C ALA A 264 0.32 6.37 25.40
N ARG A 265 1.22 6.51 26.38
CA ARG A 265 2.54 5.83 26.42
C ARG A 265 2.45 4.30 26.35
N GLU A 266 1.36 3.70 26.83
CA GLU A 266 1.17 2.24 26.80
C GLU A 266 0.91 1.71 25.39
N PHE A 267 0.29 2.54 24.55
CA PHE A 267 -0.23 2.19 23.22
C PHE A 267 0.58 2.81 22.07
N GLU A 268 1.63 3.58 22.37
CA GLU A 268 2.43 4.29 21.37
C GLU A 268 3.05 3.35 20.34
N THR A 269 3.66 2.25 20.79
CA THR A 269 4.25 1.23 19.91
C THR A 269 3.20 0.56 19.03
N SER A 270 2.07 0.17 19.61
CA SER A 270 0.93 -0.42 18.88
C SER A 270 0.33 0.53 17.84
N LEU A 271 0.19 1.81 18.17
CA LEU A 271 -0.27 2.84 17.22
C LEU A 271 0.72 3.03 16.07
N GLN A 272 2.01 3.09 16.39
CA GLN A 272 3.05 3.20 15.37
C GLN A 272 3.07 1.96 14.48
N TRP A 273 2.83 0.77 15.02
CA TRP A 273 2.69 -0.47 14.26
C TRP A 273 1.54 -0.39 13.26
N LEU A 274 0.33 -0.04 13.70
CA LEU A 274 -0.85 0.09 12.84
C LEU A 274 -0.65 1.14 11.74
N LYS A 275 -0.01 2.27 12.09
CA LYS A 275 0.35 3.32 11.12
C LYS A 275 1.35 2.81 10.10
N SER A 276 2.41 2.13 10.54
CA SER A 276 3.44 1.55 9.68
C SER A 276 2.91 0.44 8.76
N ALA A 277 1.86 -0.27 9.18
CA ALA A 277 1.12 -1.24 8.37
C ALA A 277 0.18 -0.58 7.34
N GLY A 278 0.01 0.74 7.39
CA GLY A 278 -0.88 1.49 6.50
C GLY A 278 -2.37 1.31 6.82
N LEU A 279 -2.70 0.83 8.02
CA LEU A 279 -4.08 0.51 8.41
C LEU A 279 -4.78 1.68 9.11
N ILE A 280 -4.02 2.65 9.62
CA ILE A 280 -4.55 3.89 10.19
C ILE A 280 -3.77 5.09 9.67
N ILE A 281 -4.45 6.25 9.63
CA ILE A 281 -3.85 7.54 9.33
C ILE A 281 -3.89 8.37 10.62
N LYS A 282 -2.72 8.69 11.20
CA LYS A 282 -2.62 9.60 12.34
C LYS A 282 -2.71 11.04 11.84
N ALA A 283 -3.78 11.74 12.18
CA ALA A 283 -3.90 13.19 11.99
C ALA A 283 -3.56 13.90 13.31
N ASN A 284 -2.57 14.80 13.27
CA ASN A 284 -2.22 15.62 14.43
C ASN A 284 -2.95 16.96 14.36
N HIS A 285 -3.46 17.42 15.50
CA HIS A 285 -4.00 18.77 15.60
C HIS A 285 -2.85 19.77 15.48
N ILE A 286 -3.00 20.81 14.65
CA ILE A 286 -2.01 21.89 14.55
C ILE A 286 -2.53 23.11 15.31
N SER A 287 -1.66 23.72 16.09
CA SER A 287 -1.97 24.96 16.82
C SER A 287 -2.11 26.16 15.87
N THR A 288 -1.35 26.18 14.78
CA THR A 288 -1.35 27.26 13.79
C THR A 288 -1.23 26.69 12.37
N PRO A 289 -2.01 27.16 11.39
CA PRO A 289 -1.93 26.71 9.99
C PRO A 289 -0.75 27.39 9.26
N LYS A 290 0.48 27.08 9.67
CA LYS A 290 1.73 27.59 9.06
C LYS A 290 2.62 26.44 8.61
N LEU A 291 3.35 26.67 7.51
CA LEU A 291 4.32 25.70 7.00
C LEU A 291 5.67 25.82 7.74
N PRO A 292 6.36 24.70 8.01
CA PRO A 292 5.89 23.32 7.85
C PRO A 292 4.87 22.96 8.95
N LEU A 293 3.73 22.34 8.57
CA LEU A 293 2.64 22.02 9.50
C LEU A 293 3.09 21.21 10.73
N ASP A 294 4.07 20.34 10.55
CA ASP A 294 4.59 19.46 11.61
C ASP A 294 5.25 20.23 12.76
N ALA A 295 5.75 21.45 12.53
CA ALA A 295 6.31 22.31 13.58
C ALA A 295 5.25 22.84 14.55
N TYR A 296 3.98 22.81 14.15
CA TYR A 296 2.85 23.31 14.93
C TYR A 296 1.94 22.19 15.45
N ALA A 297 2.31 20.93 15.21
CA ALA A 297 1.54 19.75 15.56
C ALA A 297 1.63 19.42 17.06
N ASP A 298 0.48 19.15 17.69
CA ASP A 298 0.35 18.56 19.01
C ASP A 298 0.53 17.03 18.88
N LYS A 299 1.67 16.50 19.32
CA LYS A 299 2.16 15.14 18.99
C LYS A 299 1.82 14.08 20.02
#